data_AF-A0A2E7LNL1-F1
#
_entry.id   AF-A0A2E7LNL1-F1
#
_cell.length_a   1.000
_cell.length_b   1.000
_cell.length_c   1.000
_cell.angle_alpha   90.00
_cell.angle_beta   90.00
_cell.angle_gamma   90.00
#
_symmetry.space_group_name_H-M   'P 1'
#
loop_
_entity.id
_entity.type
_entity.pdbx_description
1 polymer ?
#
loop_
_entity_poly.entity_id
_entity_poly.type
_entity_poly.pdbx_seq_one_letter_code
_entity_poly.pdbx_strand_id
1 'polypeptide(L)'
;MPSFLSDQAKSMLAEQFNNLHDTFARDIVVYKEAKKVVISTDPNYNYIYNETGGTASIQNTPQKQIFKARVLYDDNRDMEYFGELETSHKIKRVDSSSRVRIKLKKADYDYIREAKRVELDGRMFFIDSDARAHGLFNVDFYTLYLKPVEAK
;
A
#
# COMPACT_ATOMS: atom_id res chain seq x y z
N MET A 1 -14.67 -31.53 -7.16
CA MET A 1 -13.47 -32.31 -7.55
C MET A 1 -12.72 -32.68 -6.28
N PRO A 2 -12.33 -33.94 -6.07
CA PRO A 2 -11.51 -34.32 -4.92
C PRO A 2 -10.13 -33.68 -5.08
N SER A 3 -9.76 -32.84 -4.13
CA SER A 3 -8.46 -32.19 -4.05
C SER A 3 -7.46 -33.14 -3.38
N PHE A 4 -6.20 -33.17 -3.84
CA PHE A 4 -5.14 -33.99 -3.23
C PHE A 4 -4.93 -33.68 -1.74
N LEU A 5 -5.13 -32.42 -1.36
CA LEU A 5 -5.10 -31.97 0.03
C LEU A 5 -6.53 -31.95 0.61
N SER A 6 -6.70 -32.46 1.82
CA SER A 6 -7.92 -32.25 2.60
C SER A 6 -8.10 -30.77 2.95
N ASP A 7 -9.32 -30.32 3.19
CA ASP A 7 -9.57 -28.91 3.52
C ASP A 7 -8.93 -28.51 4.85
N GLN A 8 -8.81 -29.45 5.79
CA GLN A 8 -8.05 -29.27 7.03
C GLN A 8 -6.56 -29.02 6.76
N ALA A 9 -5.93 -29.82 5.87
CA ALA A 9 -4.52 -29.64 5.52
C ALA A 9 -4.27 -28.31 4.82
N LYS A 10 -5.19 -27.86 3.96
CA LYS A 10 -5.11 -26.53 3.32
C LYS A 10 -5.18 -25.40 4.36
N SER A 11 -6.08 -25.52 5.34
CA SER A 11 -6.20 -24.53 6.42
C SER A 11 -4.91 -24.42 7.24
N MET A 12 -4.31 -25.55 7.61
CA MET A 12 -3.06 -25.57 8.36
C MET A 12 -1.92 -24.91 7.57
N LEU A 13 -1.79 -25.21 6.28
CA LEU A 13 -0.77 -24.59 5.42
C LEU A 13 -1.00 -23.08 5.23
N ALA A 14 -2.25 -22.64 5.10
CA ALA A 14 -2.59 -21.23 5.04
C ALA A 14 -2.23 -20.49 6.34
N GLU A 15 -2.47 -21.09 7.50
CA GLU A 15 -2.05 -20.56 8.81
C GLU A 15 -0.54 -20.41 8.92
N GLN A 16 0.24 -21.40 8.49
CA GLN A 16 1.70 -21.29 8.50
C GLN A 16 2.20 -20.15 7.60
N PHE A 17 1.54 -19.91 6.47
CA PHE A 17 1.87 -18.79 5.60
C PHE A 17 1.50 -17.43 6.23
N ASN A 18 0.42 -17.37 7.01
CA ASN A 18 0.06 -16.21 7.81
C ASN A 18 1.09 -15.94 8.93
N ASN A 19 1.57 -16.99 9.61
CA ASN A 19 2.63 -16.88 10.63
C ASN A 19 3.94 -16.36 10.03
N LEU A 20 4.28 -16.83 8.82
CA LEU A 20 5.43 -16.31 8.08
C LEU A 20 5.23 -14.82 7.75
N HIS A 21 4.04 -14.43 7.30
CA HIS A 21 3.76 -13.03 7.06
C HIS A 21 3.96 -12.19 8.32
N ASP A 22 3.39 -12.62 9.45
CA ASP A 22 3.43 -11.87 10.70
C ASP A 22 4.85 -11.74 11.27
N THR A 23 5.63 -12.83 11.22
CA THR A 23 7.03 -12.85 11.68
C THR A 23 7.92 -11.86 10.92
N PHE A 24 7.72 -11.72 9.61
CA PHE A 24 8.54 -10.85 8.76
C PHE A 24 7.90 -9.49 8.46
N ALA A 25 6.72 -9.21 9.02
CA ALA A 25 6.06 -7.94 8.80
C ALA A 25 6.75 -6.82 9.59
N ARG A 26 6.81 -5.64 8.96
CA ARG A 26 7.30 -4.40 9.54
C ARG A 26 6.18 -3.38 9.57
N ASP A 27 6.29 -2.43 10.48
CA ASP A 27 5.31 -1.36 10.61
C ASP A 27 5.55 -0.32 9.50
N ILE A 28 4.48 0.02 8.78
CA ILE A 28 4.47 1.01 7.70
C ILE A 28 3.46 2.10 8.05
N VAL A 29 3.79 3.36 7.80
CA VAL A 29 2.88 4.49 8.08
C VAL A 29 2.23 4.93 6.79
N VAL A 30 0.91 4.94 6.76
CA VAL A 30 0.14 5.21 5.55
C VAL A 30 -0.61 6.53 5.74
N TYR A 31 -0.41 7.45 4.81
CA TYR A 31 -1.00 8.78 4.80
C TYR A 31 -2.13 8.86 3.78
N LYS A 32 -3.32 9.17 4.26
CA LYS A 32 -4.50 9.46 3.43
C LYS A 32 -4.75 10.97 3.35
N GLU A 33 -5.57 11.38 2.39
CA GLU A 33 -5.97 12.78 2.28
C GLU A 33 -6.65 13.27 3.57
N ALA A 34 -6.38 14.52 3.93
CA ALA A 34 -6.88 15.09 5.16
C ALA A 34 -8.41 15.19 5.13
N LYS A 35 -9.07 14.76 6.21
CA LYS A 35 -10.50 14.96 6.36
C LYS A 35 -10.76 16.44 6.65
N LYS A 36 -11.56 17.10 5.81
CA LYS A 36 -12.05 18.45 6.05
C LYS A 36 -13.07 18.39 7.19
N VAL A 37 -12.73 18.96 8.34
CA VAL A 37 -13.68 19.13 9.45
C VAL A 37 -14.07 20.60 9.47
N VAL A 38 -15.37 20.87 9.33
CA VAL A 38 -15.93 22.22 9.50
C VAL A 38 -16.28 22.37 10.97
N ILE A 39 -15.52 23.21 11.68
CA ILE A 39 -15.85 23.57 13.06
C ILE A 39 -16.66 24.87 12.97
N SER A 40 -17.98 24.75 13.18
CA SER A 40 -18.86 25.91 13.34
C SER A 40 -19.06 26.20 14.83
N THR A 41 -18.90 27.47 15.21
CA THR A 41 -19.21 27.98 16.55
C THR A 41 -20.70 28.26 16.76
N ASP A 42 -21.53 28.17 15.71
CA ASP A 42 -22.97 28.41 15.78
C ASP A 42 -23.77 27.11 15.50
N PRO A 43 -24.67 26.68 16.41
CA PRO A 43 -25.57 25.53 16.22
C PRO A 43 -26.50 25.61 14.99
N ASN A 44 -26.76 26.81 14.46
CA ASN A 44 -27.64 27.02 13.30
C ASN A 44 -26.90 27.06 11.96
N TYR A 45 -25.57 26.90 11.95
CA TYR A 45 -24.78 27.00 10.72
C TYR A 45 -24.99 25.79 9.81
N ASN A 46 -25.52 26.05 8.61
CA ASN A 46 -25.67 25.05 7.57
C ASN A 46 -24.59 25.18 6.49
N TYR A 47 -23.70 24.17 6.41
CA TYR A 47 -22.58 24.15 5.45
C TYR A 47 -23.03 24.10 3.99
N ILE A 48 -24.27 23.69 3.70
CA ILE A 48 -24.80 23.58 2.34
C ILE A 48 -25.22 24.97 1.81
N TYR A 49 -25.66 25.87 2.69
CA TYR A 49 -26.33 27.11 2.29
C TYR A 49 -25.51 28.39 2.52
N ASN A 50 -24.25 28.27 2.98
CA ASN A 50 -23.29 29.37 3.11
C ASN A 50 -23.90 30.66 3.70
N GLU A 51 -24.70 30.51 4.77
CA GLU A 51 -25.35 31.66 5.38
C GLU A 51 -24.32 32.57 6.03
N THR A 52 -24.38 33.84 5.62
CA THR A 52 -23.44 34.91 5.88
C THR A 52 -23.34 35.22 7.38
N GLY A 53 -22.18 34.95 8.00
CA GLY A 53 -21.83 35.54 9.29
C GLY A 53 -20.89 34.71 10.18
N GLY A 54 -20.88 33.39 10.02
CA GLY A 54 -20.04 32.51 10.83
C GLY A 54 -18.64 32.32 10.23
N THR A 55 -17.60 32.66 10.98
CA THR A 55 -16.21 32.29 10.64
C THR A 55 -16.04 30.77 10.77
N ALA A 56 -16.32 30.04 9.70
CA ALA A 56 -16.04 28.60 9.64
C ALA A 56 -14.52 28.39 9.55
N SER A 57 -13.94 27.76 10.58
CA SER A 57 -12.55 27.32 10.52
C SER A 57 -12.51 25.91 9.92
N ILE A 58 -11.99 25.81 8.68
CA ILE A 58 -11.79 24.52 8.01
C ILE A 58 -10.47 23.94 8.52
N GLN A 59 -10.55 22.90 9.34
CA GLN A 59 -9.36 22.19 9.83
C GLN A 59 -9.14 20.91 9.01
N ASN A 60 -8.01 20.84 8.32
CA ASN A 60 -7.56 19.64 7.62
C ASN A 60 -6.78 18.76 8.60
N THR A 61 -7.38 17.66 9.05
CA THR A 61 -6.68 16.69 9.92
C THR A 61 -6.09 15.56 9.06
N PRO A 62 -4.75 15.39 9.03
CA PRO A 62 -4.13 14.31 8.27
C PRO A 62 -4.46 12.97 8.95
N GLN A 63 -5.04 12.04 8.19
CA GLN A 63 -5.28 10.67 8.66
C GLN A 63 -4.02 9.84 8.42
N LYS A 64 -3.33 9.50 9.52
CA LYS A 64 -2.20 8.56 9.54
C LYS A 64 -2.63 7.27 10.22
N GLN A 65 -2.29 6.14 9.62
CA GLN A 65 -2.52 4.83 10.21
C GLN A 65 -1.32 3.92 9.97
N ILE A 66 -1.04 3.07 10.96
CA ILE A 66 0.08 2.14 10.94
C ILE A 66 -0.44 0.76 10.54
N PHE A 67 0.23 0.13 9.59
CA PHE A 67 -0.10 -1.22 9.11
C PHE A 67 1.13 -2.11 9.16
N LYS A 68 0.91 -3.43 9.20
CA LYS A 68 1.97 -4.43 9.14
C LYS A 68 2.13 -4.94 7.72
N ALA A 69 3.32 -4.78 7.15
CA ALA A 69 3.62 -5.19 5.78
C ALA A 69 5.01 -5.82 5.69
N ARG A 70 5.18 -6.83 4.83
CA ARG A 70 6.52 -7.33 4.49
C ARG A 70 7.14 -6.43 3.45
N VAL A 71 8.31 -5.88 3.78
CA VAL A 71 9.05 -4.96 2.93
C VAL A 71 10.27 -5.67 2.34
N LEU A 72 10.43 -5.60 1.02
CA LEU A 72 11.66 -5.97 0.33
C LEU A 72 12.19 -4.73 -0.41
N TYR A 73 13.41 -4.35 -0.06
CA TYR A 73 14.19 -3.37 -0.79
C TYR A 73 14.86 -4.03 -1.98
N ASP A 74 14.71 -3.46 -3.17
CA ASP A 74 15.42 -3.93 -4.35
C ASP A 74 16.82 -3.32 -4.36
N ASP A 75 17.77 -4.00 -3.71
CA ASP A 75 19.19 -3.61 -3.71
C ASP A 75 19.95 -4.14 -4.93
N ASN A 76 19.31 -4.98 -5.76
CA ASN A 76 20.00 -5.71 -6.81
C ASN A 76 20.06 -4.91 -8.11
N ARG A 77 21.05 -4.01 -8.20
CA ARG A 77 21.43 -3.32 -9.45
C ARG A 77 21.91 -4.29 -10.54
N ASP A 78 22.31 -5.51 -10.18
CA ASP A 78 22.91 -6.47 -11.12
C ASP A 78 21.88 -7.15 -12.06
N MET A 79 20.57 -7.06 -11.78
CA MET A 79 19.55 -7.50 -12.74
C MET A 79 19.36 -6.55 -13.94
N GLU A 80 20.07 -5.41 -14.00
CA GLU A 80 20.14 -4.61 -15.23
C GLU A 80 20.86 -5.36 -16.38
N TYR A 81 21.67 -6.37 -16.05
CA TYR A 81 22.58 -7.03 -17.00
C TYR A 81 22.17 -8.45 -17.41
N PHE A 82 20.87 -8.74 -17.54
CA PHE A 82 20.41 -9.94 -18.24
C PHE A 82 19.69 -9.59 -19.56
N GLY A 83 20.39 -9.81 -20.67
CA GLY A 83 19.81 -9.97 -22.00
C GLY A 83 19.99 -8.79 -22.96
N GLU A 84 21.20 -8.63 -23.48
CA GLU A 84 21.38 -8.23 -24.88
C GLU A 84 21.19 -9.48 -25.74
N LEU A 85 19.96 -9.70 -26.23
CA LEU A 85 19.71 -10.62 -27.34
C LEU A 85 18.44 -10.17 -28.07
N GLU A 86 18.64 -9.31 -29.07
CA GLU A 86 17.90 -9.28 -30.33
C GLU A 86 16.43 -9.72 -30.29
N THR A 87 15.59 -9.03 -29.52
CA THR A 87 14.14 -9.12 -29.66
C THR A 87 13.54 -7.74 -29.62
N SER A 88 12.90 -7.36 -30.72
CA SER A 88 12.28 -6.08 -31.06
C SER A 88 11.08 -5.68 -30.18
N HIS A 89 10.92 -6.32 -29.02
CA HIS A 89 9.92 -5.98 -28.02
C HIS A 89 10.62 -5.23 -26.91
N LYS A 90 10.55 -3.90 -26.93
CA LYS A 90 10.88 -3.06 -25.79
C LYS A 90 9.89 -3.37 -24.67
N ILE A 91 10.10 -4.45 -23.92
CA ILE A 91 9.56 -4.59 -22.58
C ILE A 91 10.08 -3.36 -21.86
N LYS A 92 9.19 -2.40 -21.57
CA LYS A 92 9.53 -1.20 -20.81
C LYS A 92 10.10 -1.69 -19.48
N ARG A 93 11.43 -1.78 -19.40
CA ARG A 93 12.13 -2.07 -18.14
C ARG A 93 11.78 -0.91 -17.23
N VAL A 94 11.03 -1.23 -16.19
CA VAL A 94 10.51 -0.25 -15.26
C VAL A 94 11.75 0.28 -14.55
N ASP A 95 12.07 1.56 -14.77
CA ASP A 95 13.19 2.37 -14.26
C ASP A 95 13.78 1.86 -12.92
N SER A 96 15.11 1.66 -12.84
CA SER A 96 15.84 1.05 -11.70
C SER A 96 15.98 1.94 -10.46
N SER A 97 15.10 2.94 -10.33
CA SER A 97 15.04 3.82 -9.16
C SER A 97 14.51 3.08 -7.93
N SER A 98 15.40 2.63 -7.05
CA SER A 98 15.19 2.14 -5.66
C SER A 98 13.76 1.71 -5.34
N ARG A 99 13.24 0.70 -6.06
CA ARG A 99 11.85 0.27 -5.86
C ARG A 99 11.74 -0.53 -4.57
N VAL A 100 10.68 -0.26 -3.82
CA VAL A 100 10.36 -1.03 -2.61
C VAL A 100 9.13 -1.86 -2.90
N ARG A 101 9.26 -3.17 -2.72
CA ARG A 101 8.14 -4.10 -2.86
C ARG A 101 7.54 -4.36 -1.48
N ILE A 102 6.26 -4.06 -1.33
CA ILE A 102 5.51 -4.37 -0.11
C ILE A 102 4.49 -5.49 -0.38
N LYS A 103 4.33 -6.37 0.61
CA LYS A 103 3.26 -7.38 0.62
C LYS A 103 2.35 -7.15 1.82
N LEU A 104 1.06 -7.04 1.54
CA LEU A 104 0.02 -6.67 2.49
C LEU A 104 -1.04 -7.78 2.58
N LYS A 105 -1.74 -7.85 3.72
CA LYS A 105 -2.95 -8.67 3.83
C LYS A 105 -4.09 -8.02 3.06
N LYS A 106 -5.04 -8.84 2.60
CA LYS A 106 -6.24 -8.36 1.91
C LYS A 106 -7.05 -7.32 2.69
N ALA A 107 -7.18 -7.48 4.00
CA ALA A 107 -7.92 -6.54 4.84
C ALA A 107 -7.30 -5.12 4.87
N ASP A 108 -5.97 -5.04 4.80
CA ASP A 108 -5.24 -3.76 4.86
C ASP A 108 -5.16 -3.07 3.49
N TYR A 109 -5.32 -3.86 2.42
CA TYR A 109 -5.20 -3.37 1.04
C TYR A 109 -6.25 -2.32 0.70
N ASP A 110 -7.49 -2.48 1.16
CA ASP A 110 -8.58 -1.54 0.86
C ASP A 110 -8.27 -0.12 1.37
N TYR A 111 -7.62 -0.03 2.54
CA TYR A 111 -7.19 1.26 3.08
C TYR A 111 -5.97 1.83 2.33
N ILE A 112 -5.00 0.98 2.00
CA ILE A 112 -3.73 1.39 1.39
C ILE A 112 -3.90 1.80 -0.08
N ARG A 113 -4.87 1.21 -0.79
CA ARG A 113 -5.19 1.59 -2.17
C ARG A 113 -5.59 3.05 -2.29
N GLU A 114 -6.26 3.60 -1.28
CA GLU A 114 -6.69 5.01 -1.26
C GLU A 114 -5.63 5.94 -0.65
N ALA A 115 -4.49 5.40 -0.24
CA ALA A 115 -3.43 6.17 0.36
C ALA A 115 -2.62 6.95 -0.69
N LYS A 116 -2.18 8.14 -0.30
CA LYS A 116 -1.41 9.02 -1.18
C LYS A 116 0.09 8.81 -1.02
N ARG A 117 0.54 8.57 0.21
CA ARG A 117 1.95 8.37 0.56
C ARG A 117 2.09 7.27 1.59
N VAL A 118 3.17 6.51 1.48
CA VAL A 118 3.54 5.49 2.44
C VAL A 118 4.93 5.83 2.94
N GLU A 119 5.11 5.83 4.25
CA GLU A 119 6.41 6.00 4.90
C GLU A 119 6.92 4.64 5.40
N LEU A 120 8.16 4.36 5.04
CA LEU A 120 8.90 3.17 5.42
C LEU A 120 10.25 3.63 5.99
N ASP A 121 10.57 3.24 7.21
CA ASP A 121 11.87 3.51 7.86
C ASP A 121 12.28 5.01 7.79
N GLY A 122 11.32 5.93 7.91
CA GLY A 122 11.53 7.38 7.86
C GLY A 122 11.67 7.98 6.46
N ARG A 123 11.50 7.19 5.40
CA ARG A 123 11.50 7.65 4.00
C ARG A 123 10.10 7.59 3.41
N MET A 124 9.76 8.58 2.59
CA MET A 124 8.46 8.68 1.93
C MET A 124 8.50 8.00 0.56
N PHE A 125 7.42 7.29 0.23
CA PHE A 125 7.23 6.59 -1.04
C PHE A 125 5.84 6.84 -1.64
N PHE A 126 5.75 6.75 -2.97
CA PHE A 126 4.51 6.71 -3.74
C PHE A 126 4.24 5.29 -4.24
N ILE A 127 2.96 4.93 -4.38
CA ILE A 127 2.55 3.69 -5.03
C ILE A 127 2.70 3.87 -6.54
N ASP A 128 3.53 3.04 -7.18
CA ASP A 128 3.90 3.13 -8.60
C ASP A 128 3.16 2.11 -9.48
N SER A 129 2.62 1.04 -8.87
CA SER A 129 2.08 -0.11 -9.59
C SER A 129 0.75 -0.60 -9.04
N ASP A 130 -0.04 -1.22 -9.92
CA ASP A 130 -1.26 -1.94 -9.57
C ASP A 130 -1.00 -3.12 -8.64
N ALA A 131 -2.01 -3.44 -7.83
CA ALA A 131 -1.91 -4.52 -6.86
C ALA A 131 -1.93 -5.90 -7.50
N ARG A 132 -0.93 -6.71 -7.18
CA ARG A 132 -0.87 -8.12 -7.59
C ARG A 132 -1.39 -9.02 -6.47
N ALA A 133 -2.58 -9.57 -6.70
CA ALA A 133 -3.20 -10.61 -5.88
C ALA A 133 -2.32 -11.88 -5.84
N HIS A 134 -2.01 -12.39 -4.65
CA HIS A 134 -1.26 -13.63 -4.47
C HIS A 134 -1.66 -14.33 -3.16
N GLY A 135 -1.53 -15.66 -3.15
CA GLY A 135 -1.70 -16.49 -1.96
C GLY A 135 -1.58 -17.96 -2.32
N LEU A 136 -1.61 -18.83 -1.30
CA LEU A 136 -1.31 -20.26 -1.48
C LEU A 136 -2.49 -21.01 -2.09
N PHE A 137 -3.70 -20.77 -1.58
CA PHE A 137 -4.94 -21.38 -2.07
C PHE A 137 -5.99 -20.35 -2.48
N ASN A 138 -5.99 -19.16 -1.85
CA ASN A 138 -6.86 -18.04 -2.13
C ASN A 138 -6.05 -16.75 -2.27
N VAL A 139 -6.70 -15.65 -2.66
CA VAL A 139 -6.08 -14.32 -2.68
C VAL A 139 -6.09 -13.73 -1.27
N ASP A 140 -5.03 -14.04 -0.51
CA ASP A 140 -4.87 -13.60 0.87
C ASP A 140 -3.98 -12.34 0.98
N PHE A 141 -3.11 -12.11 -0.02
CA PHE A 141 -2.14 -11.02 -0.01
C PHE A 141 -2.13 -10.21 -1.31
N TYR A 142 -1.73 -8.95 -1.19
CA TYR A 142 -1.48 -8.05 -2.32
C TYR A 142 -0.03 -7.59 -2.31
N THR A 143 0.60 -7.63 -3.48
CA THR A 143 1.93 -7.06 -3.70
C THR A 143 1.79 -5.71 -4.39
N LEU A 144 2.43 -4.68 -3.84
CA LEU A 144 2.55 -3.36 -4.43
C LEU A 144 4.02 -3.00 -4.61
N TYR A 145 4.31 -2.21 -5.63
CA TYR A 145 5.61 -1.60 -5.85
C TYR A 145 5.52 -0.11 -5.54
N LEU A 146 6.51 0.37 -4.80
CA LEU A 146 6.62 1.74 -4.37
C LEU A 146 7.87 2.37 -4.99
N LYS A 147 7.77 3.65 -5.32
CA LYS A 147 8.89 4.49 -5.77
C LYS A 147 9.19 5.55 -4.70
N PRO A 148 10.47 5.82 -4.38
CA PRO A 148 10.81 6.87 -3.43
C PRO A 148 10.32 8.23 -3.92
N VAL A 149 9.86 9.06 -2.99
CA VAL A 149 9.70 10.48 -3.25
C VAL A 149 11.11 11.06 -3.27
N GLU A 150 11.72 11.16 -4.45
CA GLU A 150 13.02 11.83 -4.58
C GLU A 150 12.92 13.22 -3.93
N ALA A 151 13.76 13.44 -2.91
CA ALA A 151 14.11 14.78 -2.50
C ALA A 151 14.94 15.36 -3.64
N LYS A 152 14.41 16.37 -4.31
CA LYS A 152 15.18 17.22 -5.22
C LYS A 152 16.44 17.75 -4.55
#